data_AF-F4XBB2-F1
#
_entry.id   AF-F4XBB2-F1
#
_cell.length_a   1.000
_cell.length_b   1.000
_cell.length_c   1.000
_cell.angle_alpha   90.00
_cell.angle_beta   90.00
_cell.angle_gamma   90.00
#
_symmetry.space_group_name_H-M   'P 1'
#
loop_
_entity.id
_entity.type
_entity.pdbx_description
1 polymer ?
#
loop_
_entity_poly.entity_id
_entity_poly.type
_entity_poly.pdbx_seq_one_letter_code
_entity_poly.pdbx_strand_id
1 'polypeptide(L)' 'MAAAKYWFEPHSAASAAASHGELEFALPSPISAQKALEMALEQYGICPDIVDQEPEDATVGALADALRQSAVWYFWWD' A
#
# COMPACT_ATOMS: atom_id res chain seq x y z
N MET A 1 2.91 12.60 -4.51
CA MET A 1 3.85 13.06 -5.57
C MET A 1 5.25 12.55 -5.21
N ALA A 2 6.06 12.10 -6.19
CA ALA A 2 7.29 11.29 -6.08
C ALA A 2 7.11 9.78 -5.81
N ALA A 3 6.50 9.36 -4.69
CA ALA A 3 6.25 7.93 -4.39
C ALA A 3 5.45 7.21 -5.50
N ALA A 4 4.37 7.85 -5.96
CA ALA A 4 3.50 7.31 -7.01
C ALA A 4 4.23 6.99 -8.32
N LYS A 5 5.29 7.72 -8.67
CA LYS A 5 6.01 7.55 -9.95
C LYS A 5 7.01 6.39 -9.89
N TYR A 6 7.71 6.24 -8.77
CA TYR A 6 8.76 5.20 -8.61
C TYR A 6 8.18 3.81 -8.29
N TRP A 7 7.05 3.77 -7.57
CA TRP A 7 6.40 2.52 -7.19
C TRP A 7 5.49 1.91 -8.25
N PHE A 8 4.82 2.74 -9.05
CA PHE A 8 3.66 2.28 -9.82
C PHE A 8 3.85 2.27 -11.33
N GLU A 9 4.91 2.88 -11.88
CA GLU A 9 5.27 2.69 -13.30
C GLU A 9 5.51 1.20 -13.66
N PRO A 10 6.13 0.36 -12.81
CA PRO A 10 6.28 -1.08 -13.10
C PRO A 10 4.96 -1.88 -12.96
N HIS A 11 4.00 -1.38 -12.18
CA HIS A 11 2.77 -2.10 -11.81
C HIS A 11 1.51 -1.62 -12.54
N SER A 12 1.62 -0.61 -13.42
CA SER A 12 0.50 -0.01 -14.15
C SER A 12 -0.65 0.45 -13.25
N ALA A 13 -0.39 0.79 -11.97
CA ALA A 13 -1.45 1.22 -11.10
C ALA A 13 -1.83 2.67 -11.42
N ALA A 14 -3.10 2.89 -11.67
CA ALA A 14 -3.66 4.23 -11.75
C ALA A 14 -3.96 4.71 -10.33
N SER A 15 -3.59 5.95 -10.00
CA SER A 15 -4.12 6.62 -8.82
C SER A 15 -5.64 6.70 -8.97
N ALA A 16 -6.39 6.01 -8.09
CA ALA A 16 -7.83 5.89 -8.19
C ALA A 16 -8.55 7.08 -7.53
N ALA A 17 -8.03 7.56 -6.39
CA ALA A 17 -8.53 8.75 -5.70
C ALA A 17 -7.44 9.34 -4.78
N ALA A 18 -7.44 10.67 -4.60
CA ALA A 18 -6.61 11.37 -3.62
C ALA A 18 -7.47 12.41 -2.90
N SER A 19 -7.47 12.38 -1.56
CA SER A 19 -8.24 13.29 -0.69
C SER A 19 -7.32 13.96 0.36
N HIS A 20 -7.86 14.66 1.36
CA HIS A 20 -7.06 15.27 2.44
C HIS A 20 -6.47 14.17 3.34
N GLY A 21 -5.27 13.68 2.99
CA GLY A 21 -4.58 12.66 3.78
C GLY A 21 -4.85 11.22 3.33
N GLU A 22 -5.57 10.98 2.23
CA GLU A 22 -5.78 9.63 1.72
C GLU A 22 -5.35 9.50 0.27
N LEU A 23 -4.86 8.32 -0.08
CA LEU A 23 -4.47 7.97 -1.44
C LEU A 23 -4.81 6.50 -1.72
N GLU A 24 -5.57 6.28 -2.79
CA GLU A 24 -5.98 4.95 -3.23
C GLU A 24 -5.36 4.62 -4.60
N PHE A 25 -4.93 3.37 -4.76
CA PHE A 25 -4.42 2.82 -6.01
C PHE A 25 -5.14 1.55 -6.40
N ALA A 26 -5.49 1.45 -7.67
CA ALA A 26 -6.00 0.22 -8.27
C ALA A 26 -4.93 -0.41 -9.16
N LEU A 27 -4.56 -1.65 -8.87
CA LEU A 27 -3.68 -2.50 -9.66
C LEU A 27 -4.51 -3.34 -10.65
N PRO A 28 -3.95 -3.71 -11.82
CA PRO A 28 -4.63 -4.63 -12.74
C PRO A 28 -4.91 -6.02 -12.16
N SER A 29 -4.09 -6.46 -11.20
CA SER A 29 -4.24 -7.72 -10.48
C SER A 29 -3.48 -7.68 -9.14
N PRO A 30 -3.85 -8.51 -8.16
CA PRO A 30 -3.08 -8.66 -6.92
C PRO A 30 -1.63 -9.13 -7.19
N ILE A 31 -0.74 -8.86 -6.24
CA ILE A 31 0.68 -9.20 -6.33
C ILE A 31 0.99 -10.60 -5.75
N SER A 32 2.14 -11.16 -6.12
CA SER A 32 2.59 -12.45 -5.56
C SER A 32 3.07 -12.30 -4.11
N ALA A 33 3.01 -13.40 -3.35
CA ALA A 33 3.48 -13.44 -1.96
C ALA A 33 4.96 -13.03 -1.82
N GLN A 34 5.80 -13.36 -2.81
CA GLN A 34 7.22 -12.98 -2.81
C GLN A 34 7.42 -11.46 -2.82
N LYS A 35 6.54 -10.72 -3.50
CA LYS A 35 6.61 -9.25 -3.59
C LYS A 35 5.87 -8.56 -2.45
N ALA A 36 4.95 -9.26 -1.79
CA ALA A 36 4.05 -8.67 -0.82
C ALA A 36 4.75 -8.04 0.37
N LEU A 37 5.77 -8.71 0.91
CA LEU A 37 6.52 -8.19 2.06
C LEU A 37 7.36 -6.96 1.69
N GLU A 38 7.98 -6.96 0.52
CA GLU A 38 8.72 -5.81 0.00
C GLU A 38 7.79 -4.61 -0.14
N MET A 39 6.65 -4.78 -0.80
CA MET A 39 5.68 -3.69 -0.97
C MET A 39 5.10 -3.19 0.36
N ALA A 40 4.85 -4.08 1.33
CA ALA A 40 4.37 -3.69 2.65
C ALA A 40 5.42 -2.90 3.44
N LEU A 41 6.70 -3.29 3.37
CA LEU A 41 7.80 -2.57 4.01
C LEU A 41 7.96 -1.18 3.43
N GLU A 42 7.92 -1.08 2.09
CA GLU A 42 7.98 0.22 1.46
C GLU A 42 6.74 1.06 1.85
N GLN A 43 5.54 0.45 1.95
CA GLN A 43 4.28 1.16 2.23
C GLN A 43 4.32 1.76 3.63
N TYR A 44 4.75 0.95 4.58
CA TYR A 44 5.00 1.36 5.95
C TYR A 44 6.04 2.49 6.02
N GLY A 45 7.10 2.43 5.20
CA GLY A 45 8.09 3.50 5.12
C GLY A 45 7.54 4.85 4.61
N ILE A 46 6.45 4.82 3.85
CA ILE A 46 5.79 6.02 3.29
C ILE A 46 4.62 6.49 4.17
N CYS A 47 3.91 5.55 4.77
CA CYS A 47 2.70 5.74 5.54
C CYS A 47 2.76 4.80 6.75
N PRO A 48 3.47 5.18 7.83
CA PRO A 48 3.56 4.36 9.03
C PRO A 48 2.19 4.14 9.69
N ASP A 49 1.30 5.14 9.59
CA ASP A 49 -0.05 5.13 10.17
C ASP A 49 -0.88 3.91 9.74
N ILE A 50 -0.66 3.39 8.53
CA ILE A 50 -1.31 2.17 8.00
C ILE A 50 -1.09 0.92 8.87
N VAL A 51 -0.08 0.96 9.77
CA VAL A 51 0.19 -0.08 10.76
C VAL A 51 0.11 0.50 12.17
N ASP A 52 0.73 1.65 12.41
CA ASP A 52 0.92 2.19 13.77
C ASP A 52 -0.39 2.71 14.41
N GLN A 53 -1.41 3.02 13.60
CA GLN A 53 -2.72 3.45 14.10
C GLN A 53 -3.81 2.36 14.00
N GLU A 54 -3.48 1.19 13.46
CA GLU A 54 -4.35 0.02 13.46
C GLU A 54 -4.35 -0.66 14.85
N PRO A 55 -5.22 -1.68 15.10
CA PRO A 55 -5.22 -2.41 16.38
C PRO A 55 -3.85 -2.98 16.78
N GLU A 56 -3.64 -3.27 18.07
CA GLU A 56 -2.34 -3.68 18.64
C GLU A 56 -1.63 -4.87 17.95
N ASP A 57 -2.33 -5.69 17.17
CA ASP A 57 -1.80 -6.84 16.44
C ASP A 57 -1.48 -6.54 14.96
N ALA A 58 -1.66 -5.29 14.52
CA ALA A 58 -1.26 -4.85 13.20
C ALA A 58 0.26 -4.94 13.04
N THR A 59 0.69 -5.54 11.94
CA THR A 59 2.11 -5.69 11.61
C THR A 59 2.31 -5.48 10.12
N VAL A 60 3.56 -5.18 9.73
CA VAL A 60 3.95 -5.18 8.32
C VAL A 60 3.68 -6.54 7.65
N GLY A 61 3.73 -7.64 8.40
CA GLY A 61 3.35 -8.97 7.90
C GLY A 61 1.86 -9.08 7.58
N ALA A 62 0.99 -8.58 8.46
CA ALA A 62 -0.45 -8.53 8.22
C ALA A 62 -0.79 -7.61 7.03
N LEU A 63 -0.09 -6.47 6.91
CA LEU A 63 -0.20 -5.59 5.75
C LEU A 63 0.20 -6.33 4.46
N ALA A 64 1.33 -7.05 4.44
CA ALA A 64 1.75 -7.84 3.28
C ALA A 64 0.69 -8.89 2.88
N ASP A 65 0.09 -9.56 3.86
CA ASP A 65 -0.98 -10.52 3.61
C ASP A 65 -2.23 -9.86 3.00
N ALA A 66 -2.56 -8.63 3.39
CA ALA A 66 -3.64 -7.86 2.79
C ALA A 66 -3.29 -7.44 1.34
N LEU A 67 -2.09 -6.91 1.10
CA LEU A 67 -1.66 -6.41 -0.21
C LEU A 67 -1.64 -7.50 -1.29
N ARG A 68 -1.27 -8.75 -0.95
CA ARG A 68 -1.31 -9.87 -1.92
C ARG A 68 -2.71 -10.37 -2.24
N GLN A 69 -3.70 -10.06 -1.40
CA GLN A 69 -5.09 -10.48 -1.58
C GLN A 69 -5.93 -9.39 -2.25
N SER A 70 -5.47 -8.15 -2.22
CA SER A 70 -6.18 -7.00 -2.79
C SER A 70 -5.47 -6.45 -4.04
N ALA A 71 -6.27 -6.12 -5.04
CA ALA A 71 -5.83 -5.28 -6.17
C ALA A 71 -6.01 -3.78 -5.87
N VAL A 72 -6.50 -3.42 -4.69
CA VAL A 72 -6.72 -2.03 -4.26
C VAL A 72 -5.91 -1.77 -3.00
N TRP A 73 -5.04 -0.76 -3.06
CA TRP A 73 -4.16 -0.38 -1.97
C TRP A 73 -4.47 1.02 -1.50
N TYR A 74 -4.40 1.22 -0.19
CA TYR A 74 -4.80 2.44 0.49
C TYR A 74 -3.66 2.97 1.33
N PHE A 75 -3.44 4.27 1.27
CA PHE A 75 -2.58 5.03 2.16
C PHE A 75 -3.46 6.05 2.84
N TRP A 76 -3.26 6.23 4.14
CA TRP A 76 -3.96 7.25 4.88
C TRP A 76 -3.06 7.83 5.97
N TRP A 77 -3.20 9.13 6.20
CA TRP A 77 -2.49 9.88 7.22
C TRP A 77 -3.55 10.72 7.93
N ASP A 78 -3.57 10.66 9.26
CA ASP A 78 -4.46 11.47 10.13
C ASP A 78 -3.68 12.66 10.74
#